data_AF-A0A5S4T4Y2-F1
#
_entry.id   AF-A0A5S4T4Y2-F1
#
_cell.length_a   1.000
_cell.length_b   1.000
_cell.length_c   1.000
_cell.angle_alpha   90.00
_cell.angle_beta   90.00
_cell.angle_gamma   90.00
#
_symmetry.space_group_name_H-M   'P 1'
#
loop_
_entity.id
_entity.type
_entity.pdbx_description
1 polymer ?
#
loop_
_entity_poly.entity_id
_entity_poly.type
_entity_poly.pdbx_seq_one_letter_code
_entity_poly.pdbx_strand_id
1 'polypeptide(L)'
;MKLISWNIDSLNAALTGESPRALLSRAVLDTLVAQDADIIAIQETKLSAKGPTKKHIETLLSYFPDYLHVWRSSVEPARKGYAGTMFLYKNTLNPVITFPEIGAPTT
;
A
#
# COMPACT_ATOMS: atom_id res chain seq x y z
N MET A 1 -15.18 13.04 4.55
CA MET A 1 -13.93 12.28 4.71
C MET A 1 -14.26 10.80 4.78
N LYS A 2 -13.83 10.01 3.80
CA LYS A 2 -14.01 8.57 3.72
C LYS A 2 -12.64 7.89 3.78
N LEU A 3 -12.49 6.97 4.71
CA LEU A 3 -11.28 6.17 4.88
C LEU A 3 -11.61 4.71 4.67
N ILE A 4 -10.77 4.02 3.89
CA ILE A 4 -10.83 2.57 3.73
C ILE A 4 -9.49 1.98 4.17
N SER A 5 -9.52 0.87 4.90
CA SER A 5 -8.34 0.07 5.21
C SER A 5 -8.42 -1.31 4.56
N TRP A 6 -7.31 -1.77 3.97
CA TRP A 6 -7.23 -3.07 3.33
C TRP A 6 -5.89 -3.76 3.61
N ASN A 7 -5.94 -4.96 4.16
CA ASN A 7 -4.82 -5.88 4.17
C ASN A 7 -4.71 -6.58 2.81
N ILE A 8 -3.71 -6.20 2.01
CA ILE A 8 -3.54 -6.67 0.63
C ILE A 8 -2.85 -8.03 0.53
N ASP A 9 -2.21 -8.49 1.60
CA ASP A 9 -1.45 -9.75 1.68
C ASP A 9 -0.24 -9.87 0.72
N SER A 10 -0.01 -8.92 -0.18
CA SER A 10 1.27 -8.57 -0.84
C SER A 10 1.00 -7.58 -1.97
N LEU A 11 1.63 -6.40 -1.96
CA LEU A 11 1.44 -5.41 -3.02
C LEU A 11 2.01 -5.92 -4.36
N ASN A 12 3.17 -6.58 -4.33
CA ASN A 12 3.77 -7.16 -5.52
C ASN A 12 2.84 -8.22 -6.15
N ALA A 13 2.32 -9.15 -5.34
CA ALA A 13 1.44 -10.20 -5.85
C ALA A 13 0.14 -9.62 -6.45
N ALA A 14 -0.45 -8.63 -5.80
CA ALA A 14 -1.67 -7.99 -6.28
C ALA A 14 -1.46 -7.23 -7.61
N LEU A 15 -0.38 -6.46 -7.72
CA LEU A 15 -0.13 -5.59 -8.88
C LEU A 15 0.47 -6.34 -10.07
N THR A 16 1.34 -7.33 -9.84
CA THR A 16 2.11 -7.95 -10.94
C THR A 16 1.89 -9.46 -11.06
N GLY A 17 1.15 -10.08 -10.13
CA GLY A 17 0.91 -11.52 -10.16
C GLY A 17 -0.08 -11.94 -11.25
N GLU A 18 0.11 -13.15 -11.77
CA GLU A 18 -0.75 -13.76 -12.79
C GLU A 18 -1.65 -14.87 -12.23
N SER A 19 -1.54 -15.17 -10.93
CA SER A 19 -2.36 -16.21 -10.30
C SER A 19 -3.84 -15.83 -10.22
N PRO A 20 -4.76 -16.80 -10.06
CA PRO A 20 -6.18 -16.51 -9.82
C PRO A 20 -6.39 -15.57 -8.61
N ARG A 21 -5.56 -15.70 -7.57
CA ARG A 21 -5.60 -14.81 -6.39
C ARG A 21 -5.19 -13.38 -6.73
N ALA A 22 -4.24 -13.19 -7.65
CA ALA A 22 -3.86 -11.85 -8.10
C ALA A 22 -4.98 -11.17 -8.90
N LEU A 23 -5.72 -11.92 -9.72
CA LEU A 23 -6.92 -11.40 -10.40
C LEU A 23 -8.00 -10.95 -9.42
N LEU A 24 -8.27 -11.75 -8.37
CA LEU A 24 -9.19 -11.36 -7.30
C LEU A 24 -8.71 -10.09 -6.57
N SER A 25 -7.40 -9.94 -6.38
CA SER A 25 -6.84 -8.75 -5.74
C SER A 25 -7.03 -7.50 -6.62
N ARG A 26 -6.93 -7.64 -7.95
CA ARG A 26 -7.25 -6.55 -8.90
C ARG A 26 -8.73 -6.18 -8.89
N ALA A 27 -9.63 -7.14 -8.78
CA ALA A 27 -11.06 -6.83 -8.61
C ALA A 27 -11.35 -6.04 -7.32
N VAL A 28 -10.57 -6.27 -6.25
CA VAL A 28 -10.64 -5.43 -5.04
C VAL A 28 -10.13 -4.02 -5.31
N LEU A 29 -9.04 -3.85 -6.08
CA LEU A 29 -8.58 -2.53 -6.52
C LEU A 29 -9.67 -1.79 -7.31
N ASP A 30 -10.36 -2.46 -8.24
CA ASP A 30 -11.48 -1.87 -9.00
C ASP A 30 -12.60 -1.40 -8.05
N THR A 31 -12.89 -2.20 -7.03
CA THR A 31 -13.86 -1.83 -5.98
C THR A 31 -13.40 -0.59 -5.22
N LEU A 32 -12.11 -0.52 -4.84
CA LEU A 32 -11.55 0.63 -4.12
C LEU A 32 -11.60 1.91 -4.95
N VAL A 33 -11.33 1.83 -6.26
CA VAL A 33 -11.49 2.96 -7.19
C VAL A 33 -12.93 3.45 -7.18
N ALA A 34 -13.90 2.54 -7.32
CA ALA A 34 -15.32 2.88 -7.30
C ALA A 34 -15.80 3.48 -5.97
N GLN A 35 -15.10 3.22 -4.86
CA GLN A 35 -15.44 3.80 -3.57
C GLN A 35 -15.05 5.28 -3.43
N ASP A 36 -14.13 5.79 -4.26
CA ASP A 36 -13.63 7.17 -4.26
C ASP A 36 -13.32 7.70 -2.84
N ALA A 37 -12.58 6.91 -2.05
CA ALA A 37 -12.26 7.25 -0.67
C ALA A 37 -11.20 8.38 -0.60
N ASP A 38 -11.33 9.30 0.35
CA ASP A 38 -10.34 10.37 0.53
C ASP A 38 -8.95 9.82 0.90
N ILE A 39 -8.94 8.69 1.65
CA ILE A 39 -7.73 7.99 2.09
C ILE A 39 -7.95 6.48 1.99
N ILE A 40 -6.96 5.76 1.46
CA ILE A 40 -6.90 4.29 1.43
C ILE A 40 -5.62 3.84 2.15
N ALA A 41 -5.78 3.14 3.27
CA ALA A 41 -4.69 2.57 4.04
C ALA A 41 -4.50 1.10 3.66
N ILE A 42 -3.35 0.76 3.08
CA ILE A 42 -2.97 -0.60 2.68
C ILE A 42 -1.97 -1.17 3.68
N GLN A 43 -2.29 -2.30 4.30
CA GLN A 43 -1.40 -3.03 5.20
C GLN A 43 -0.82 -4.27 4.50
N GLU A 44 0.24 -4.85 5.05
CA GLU A 44 0.86 -6.09 4.54
C GLU A 44 1.36 -5.95 3.10
N THR A 45 1.98 -4.80 2.79
CA THR A 45 2.56 -4.55 1.46
C THR A 45 3.66 -5.56 1.11
N LYS A 46 4.37 -6.09 2.13
CA LYS A 46 5.41 -7.13 2.02
C LYS A 46 6.53 -6.80 1.02
N LEU A 47 6.78 -5.50 0.83
CA LEU A 47 7.84 -5.02 -0.03
C LEU A 47 9.20 -5.10 0.69
N SER A 48 10.27 -5.18 -0.08
CA SER A 48 11.62 -5.07 0.47
C SER A 48 11.86 -3.69 1.11
N ALA A 49 12.90 -3.57 1.94
CA ALA A 49 13.31 -2.30 2.53
C ALA A 49 13.63 -1.19 1.50
N LYS A 50 13.90 -1.55 0.24
CA LYS A 50 14.09 -0.58 -0.87
C LYS A 50 12.79 0.08 -1.33
N GLY A 51 11.64 -0.40 -0.86
CA GLY A 51 10.33 0.16 -1.18
C GLY A 51 9.75 -0.31 -2.51
N PRO A 52 8.64 0.32 -2.93
CA PRO A 52 7.98 0.03 -4.20
C PRO A 52 8.88 0.39 -5.38
N THR A 53 8.87 -0.44 -6.41
CA THR A 53 9.57 -0.15 -7.67
C THR A 53 8.81 0.89 -8.48
N LYS A 54 9.47 1.49 -9.48
CA LYS A 54 8.80 2.38 -10.45
C LYS A 54 7.56 1.74 -11.05
N LYS A 55 7.67 0.46 -11.44
CA LYS A 55 6.55 -0.32 -12.00
C LYS A 55 5.38 -0.46 -11.02
N HIS A 56 5.66 -0.68 -9.72
CA HIS A 56 4.60 -0.73 -8.70
C HIS A 56 3.86 0.61 -8.63
N ILE A 57 4.59 1.73 -8.59
CA ILE A 57 3.98 3.06 -8.50
C ILE A 57 3.19 3.39 -9.76
N GLU A 58 3.75 3.13 -10.95
CA GLU A 58 3.06 3.35 -12.22
C GLU A 58 1.76 2.55 -12.31
N THR A 59 1.79 1.26 -11.93
CA THR A 59 0.61 0.40 -11.96
C THR A 59 -0.40 0.81 -10.90
N LEU A 60 0.04 1.21 -9.70
CA LEU A 60 -0.87 1.64 -8.65
C LEU A 60 -1.55 2.97 -8.98
N LEU A 61 -0.80 3.94 -9.50
CA LEU A 61 -1.32 5.25 -9.88
C LEU A 61 -2.14 5.22 -11.16
N SER A 62 -2.06 4.16 -11.99
CA SER A 62 -3.04 3.99 -13.08
C SER A 62 -4.44 3.68 -12.56
N TYR A 63 -4.57 3.09 -11.37
CA TYR A 63 -5.86 2.94 -10.68
C TYR A 63 -6.28 4.23 -9.95
N PHE A 64 -5.30 4.95 -9.39
CA PHE A 64 -5.54 6.12 -8.52
C PHE A 64 -4.78 7.37 -9.02
N PRO A 65 -5.16 7.93 -10.19
CA PRO A 65 -4.38 9.00 -10.84
C PRO A 65 -4.32 10.30 -10.02
N ASP A 66 -5.36 10.60 -9.24
CA ASP A 66 -5.46 11.82 -8.43
C ASP A 66 -5.00 11.62 -6.98
N TYR A 67 -4.25 10.55 -6.72
CA TYR A 67 -3.80 10.20 -5.38
C TYR A 67 -2.28 10.36 -5.27
N LEU A 68 -1.87 10.86 -4.12
CA LEU A 68 -0.50 10.78 -3.64
C LEU A 68 -0.34 9.53 -2.77
N HIS A 69 0.91 9.12 -2.56
CA HIS A 69 1.21 7.94 -1.76
C HIS A 69 2.31 8.22 -0.74
N VAL A 70 2.23 7.54 0.40
CA VAL A 70 3.32 7.41 1.36
C VAL A 70 3.44 5.96 1.78
N TRP A 71 4.67 5.48 1.93
CA TRP A 71 4.93 4.09 2.30
C TRP A 71 5.95 3.99 3.43
N ARG A 72 5.78 2.99 4.29
CA ARG A 72 6.69 2.64 5.37
C ARG A 72 6.93 1.13 5.39
N SER A 73 8.20 0.75 5.43
CA SER A 73 8.64 -0.64 5.55
C SER A 73 8.52 -1.16 6.98
N SER A 74 8.33 -2.47 7.15
CA SER A 74 8.80 -3.16 8.34
C SER A 74 10.33 -3.29 8.26
N VAL A 75 11.05 -2.50 9.05
CA VAL A 75 12.51 -2.50 9.10
C VAL A 75 13.03 -3.47 10.17
N GLU A 76 14.31 -3.83 10.12
CA GLU A 76 14.97 -4.62 11.16
C GLU A 76 14.68 -4.03 12.56
N PRO A 77 14.42 -4.86 13.58
CA PRO A 77 14.62 -6.31 13.67
C PRO A 77 13.52 -7.17 13.02
N ALA A 78 12.50 -6.57 12.39
CA ALA A 78 11.48 -7.35 11.69
C ALA A 78 12.06 -8.06 10.45
N ARG A 79 11.57 -9.28 10.19
CA ARG A 79 11.99 -10.06 9.02
C ARG A 79 11.83 -9.25 7.73
N LYS A 80 12.84 -9.29 6.86
CA LYS A 80 12.81 -8.62 5.54
C LYS A 80 11.60 -9.05 4.71
N GLY A 81 10.87 -8.07 4.17
CA GLY A 81 9.67 -8.31 3.37
C GLY A 81 8.48 -8.88 4.15
N TYR A 82 8.54 -8.84 5.49
CA TYR A 82 7.48 -9.39 6.34
C TYR A 82 6.21 -8.55 6.31
N ALA A 83 6.32 -7.23 6.41
CA ALA A 83 5.18 -6.33 6.45
C ALA A 83 5.54 -4.95 5.85
N GLY A 84 4.63 -4.00 6.02
CA GLY A 84 4.79 -2.62 5.60
C GLY A 84 3.42 -2.01 5.28
N THR A 85 3.30 -0.71 5.46
CA THR A 85 2.06 0.04 5.27
C THR A 85 2.21 1.07 4.17
N MET A 86 1.17 1.25 3.37
CA MET A 86 1.05 2.32 2.39
C MET A 86 -0.23 3.09 2.65
N PHE A 87 -0.20 4.40 2.47
CA PHE A 87 -1.40 5.22 2.38
C PHE A 87 -1.45 5.82 0.99
N LEU A 88 -2.62 5.74 0.35
CA LEU A 88 -3.00 6.56 -0.79
C LEU A 88 -3.95 7.63 -0.27
N TYR A 89 -3.80 8.87 -0.72
CA TYR A 89 -4.67 9.97 -0.32
C TYR A 89 -4.87 10.94 -1.48
N LYS A 90 -6.07 11.52 -1.61
CA LYS A 90 -6.36 12.49 -2.67
C LYS A 90 -5.37 13.65 -2.64
N ASN A 91 -4.91 14.09 -3.81
CA ASN A 91 -3.95 15.19 -3.97
C ASN A 91 -4.47 16.56 -3.50
N THR A 92 -5.77 16.67 -3.23
CA THR A 92 -6.42 17.83 -2.60
C THR A 92 -6.20 17.90 -1.10
N LEU A 93 -5.70 16.83 -0.47
CA LEU A 93 -5.35 16.78 0.94
C LEU A 93 -3.88 17.14 1.16
N ASN A 94 -3.59 17.75 2.31
CA ASN A 94 -2.22 18.08 2.73
C ASN A 94 -1.93 17.52 4.14
N PRO A 95 -1.83 16.19 4.31
CA PRO A 95 -1.58 15.59 5.61
C PRO A 95 -0.16 15.87 6.09
N VAL A 96 0.01 15.98 7.41
CA VAL A 96 1.34 15.98 8.02
C VAL A 96 1.85 14.55 8.08
N ILE A 97 2.89 14.26 7.30
CA ILE A 97 3.49 12.93 7.20
C ILE A 97 4.68 12.85 8.15
N THR A 98 4.59 11.96 9.13
CA THR A 98 5.69 11.63 10.05
C THR A 98 5.88 10.11 10.11
N PHE A 99 7.05 9.67 10.57
CA PHE A 99 7.35 8.26 10.72
C PHE A 99 7.93 7.96 12.10
N PRO A 100 7.08 8.01 13.15
CA PRO A 100 7.54 7.75 14.50
C PRO A 100 8.04 6.30 14.65
N GLU A 101 9.03 6.11 15.51
CA GLU A 101 9.47 4.78 15.93
C GLU A 101 8.76 4.40 17.23
N ILE A 102 8.06 3.26 17.20
CA ILE A 102 7.28 2.74 18.33
C ILE A 102 7.90 1.46 18.91
N GLY A 103 9.10 1.09 18.46
CA GLY A 103 9.73 -0.19 18.74
C GLY A 103 9.18 -1.34 17.88
N ALA A 104 9.86 -2.47 17.92
CA ALA A 104 9.43 -3.72 17.31
C ALA A 104 9.67 -4.87 18.29
N PRO A 105 8.86 -5.93 18.28
CA PRO A 105 9.17 -7.15 19.02
C PRO A 105 10.54 -7.67 18.57
N THR A 106 11.43 -7.93 19.53
CA THR A 106 12.71 -8.63 19.32
C THR A 106 12.65 -9.98 20.01
N THR A 107 13.32 -10.98 19.44
CA THR A 107 13.67 -12.24 20.12
C THR A 107 14.95 -12.08 20.93
#